data_AF-A0A952AI88-F1
#
_entry.id   AF-A0A952AI88-F1
#
_cell.length_a   1.000
_cell.length_b   1.000
_cell.length_c   1.000
_cell.angle_alpha   90.00
_cell.angle_beta   90.00
_cell.angle_gamma   90.00
#
_symmetry.space_group_name_H-M   'P 1'
#
loop_
_entity.id
_entity.type
_entity.pdbx_description
1 polymer ?
#
loop_
_entity_poly.entity_id
_entity_poly.type
_entity_poly.pdbx_seq_one_letter_code
_entity_poly.pdbx_strand_id
1 'polypeptide(L)'
;MKNNSGFTLIEILVGILIFIIVILGGFQALSSLTLGKVKLIEKTNITKDITYFTEKLFDEIKAGGTIDYEEYFNRLVVGNNTSSGYYIKNTGFGNFGSGGSVGSNSYGDNYYYCRSSNGTNMGTGGCYNNNFNTYSNSTLTKPQRYNQYTLQFVDYNSDQNADLGDENGDGKITGDKDDEHLGEGPLVFTGGENIKELYLISGDGKKRTLFRWRWEEDMGNKPPTATCNSTAFGSGCIGTIEILKLEGKDWGVNHNKTSSGAYDGLIDTWIIDPNYGTGTEVIAGATNYNYWQKLFPDTISVSDFKVYLYPNINSKYGWKNLTNSTNINPYVKLSITLEPSWKKRSQMKGPPIKYTINTTINLTDYFSK
;
A
#
# COMPACT_ATOMS: atom_id res chain seq x y z
N MET A 1 -74.91 -36.92 47.48
CA MET A 1 -73.85 -36.12 48.10
C MET A 1 -72.66 -36.10 47.15
N LYS A 2 -72.24 -34.91 46.70
CA LYS A 2 -71.09 -34.73 45.81
C LYS A 2 -69.83 -34.84 46.67
N ASN A 3 -69.01 -35.88 46.48
CA ASN A 3 -67.69 -35.96 47.09
C ASN A 3 -66.82 -34.87 46.46
N ASN A 4 -66.69 -33.73 47.14
CA ASN A 4 -65.59 -32.80 46.85
C ASN A 4 -64.33 -33.38 47.51
N SER A 5 -63.65 -34.28 46.79
CA SER A 5 -62.31 -34.73 47.18
C SER A 5 -61.36 -33.54 47.09
N GLY A 6 -60.96 -32.98 48.23
CA GLY A 6 -59.86 -32.02 48.27
C GLY A 6 -58.57 -32.70 47.81
N PHE A 7 -57.77 -31.98 47.03
CA PHE A 7 -56.45 -32.44 46.60
C PHE A 7 -55.58 -32.80 47.81
N THR A 8 -54.87 -33.93 47.72
CA THR A 8 -53.90 -34.31 48.74
C THR A 8 -52.68 -33.38 48.68
N LEU A 9 -52.02 -33.15 49.83
CA LEU A 9 -50.83 -32.29 49.92
C LEU A 9 -49.75 -32.68 48.88
N ILE A 10 -49.64 -33.98 48.59
CA ILE A 10 -48.71 -34.56 47.61
C ILE A 10 -49.05 -34.13 46.18
N GLU A 11 -50.33 -34.14 45.79
CA GLU A 11 -50.75 -33.70 44.45
C GLU A 11 -50.49 -32.20 44.24
N ILE A 12 -50.66 -31.38 45.28
CA ILE A 12 -50.35 -29.95 45.24
C ILE A 12 -48.83 -29.74 45.07
N LEU A 13 -48.00 -30.49 45.80
CA LEU A 13 -46.53 -30.41 45.68
C LEU A 13 -46.03 -30.85 44.30
N VAL A 14 -46.58 -31.94 43.75
CA VAL A 14 -46.23 -32.42 42.40
C VAL A 14 -46.69 -31.42 41.34
N GLY A 15 -47.87 -30.82 41.49
CA GLY A 15 -48.36 -29.76 40.60
C GLY A 15 -47.45 -28.53 40.59
N ILE A 16 -47.02 -28.07 41.77
CA ILE A 16 -46.06 -26.96 41.91
C ILE A 16 -44.72 -27.32 41.27
N LEU A 17 -44.21 -28.53 41.48
CA LEU A 17 -42.95 -28.99 40.91
C LEU A 17 -42.98 -29.01 39.38
N ILE A 18 -44.02 -29.59 38.78
CA ILE A 18 -44.21 -29.61 37.32
C ILE A 18 -44.29 -28.19 36.77
N PHE A 19 -45.04 -27.31 37.44
CA PHE A 19 -45.17 -25.91 37.05
C PHE A 19 -43.82 -25.17 37.08
N ILE A 20 -43.02 -25.37 38.13
CA ILE A 20 -41.67 -24.80 38.25
C ILE A 20 -40.77 -25.31 37.12
N ILE A 21 -40.78 -26.60 36.80
CA ILE A 21 -39.96 -27.17 35.71
C ILE A 21 -40.35 -26.55 34.36
N VAL A 22 -41.65 -26.42 34.09
CA VAL A 22 -42.15 -25.80 32.85
C VAL A 22 -41.73 -24.33 32.76
N ILE A 23 -41.85 -23.58 33.86
CA ILE A 23 -41.42 -22.17 33.91
C ILE A 23 -39.90 -22.06 33.71
N LEU A 24 -39.10 -22.86 34.40
CA LEU A 24 -37.64 -22.84 34.26
C LEU A 24 -37.21 -23.20 32.85
N GLY A 25 -37.83 -24.22 32.24
CA GLY A 25 -37.61 -24.59 30.84
C GLY A 25 -37.95 -23.45 29.88
N GLY A 26 -39.09 -22.78 30.09
CA GLY A 26 -39.50 -21.61 29.32
C GLY A 26 -38.51 -20.44 29.44
N PHE A 27 -38.05 -20.12 30.65
CA PHE A 27 -37.05 -19.07 30.87
C PHE A 27 -35.70 -19.40 30.24
N GLN A 28 -35.25 -20.66 30.33
CA GLN A 28 -34.02 -21.11 29.68
C GLN A 28 -34.10 -21.02 28.15
N ALA A 29 -35.25 -21.38 27.56
CA ALA A 29 -35.49 -21.25 26.13
C ALA A 29 -35.48 -19.78 25.68
N LEU A 30 -36.19 -18.90 26.39
CA LEU A 30 -36.20 -17.45 26.12
C LEU A 30 -34.81 -16.82 26.26
N SER A 31 -34.06 -17.19 27.30
CA SER A 31 -32.68 -16.74 27.50
C SER A 31 -31.77 -17.18 26.34
N SER A 32 -31.90 -18.44 25.91
CA SER A 32 -31.13 -18.97 24.78
C SER A 32 -31.47 -18.28 23.45
N LEU A 33 -32.75 -18.01 23.20
CA LEU A 33 -33.22 -17.29 22.01
C LEU A 33 -32.74 -15.84 21.98
N THR A 34 -32.80 -15.14 23.11
CA THR A 34 -32.33 -13.75 23.20
C THR A 34 -30.82 -13.65 23.02
N LEU A 35 -30.04 -14.54 23.64
CA LEU A 35 -28.60 -14.64 23.41
C LEU A 35 -28.26 -14.98 21.95
N GLY A 36 -29.02 -15.89 21.34
CA GLY A 36 -28.89 -16.24 19.92
C GLY A 36 -29.15 -15.05 19.00
N LYS A 37 -30.21 -14.28 19.26
CA LYS A 37 -30.56 -13.07 18.51
C LYS A 37 -29.47 -12.00 18.61
N VAL A 38 -28.97 -11.71 19.82
CA VAL A 38 -27.88 -10.74 20.02
C VAL A 38 -26.63 -11.16 19.22
N LYS A 39 -26.24 -12.44 19.32
CA LYS A 39 -25.10 -12.98 18.56
C LYS A 39 -25.28 -12.84 17.05
N LEU A 40 -26.49 -13.10 16.54
CA LEU A 40 -26.80 -12.97 15.12
C LEU A 40 -26.72 -11.52 14.64
N ILE A 41 -27.24 -10.58 15.42
CA ILE A 41 -27.19 -9.14 15.12
C ILE A 41 -25.73 -8.66 15.05
N GLU A 42 -24.92 -8.98 16.07
CA GLU A 42 -23.51 -8.60 16.12
C GLU A 42 -22.72 -9.17 14.95
N LYS A 43 -22.94 -10.45 14.62
CA LYS A 43 -22.33 -11.09 13.45
C LYS A 43 -22.72 -10.38 12.16
N THR A 44 -24.00 -10.07 11.99
CA THR A 44 -24.52 -9.41 10.79
C THR A 44 -23.93 -8.02 10.61
N ASN A 45 -23.81 -7.24 11.69
CA ASN A 45 -23.23 -5.89 11.64
C ASN A 45 -21.76 -5.94 11.22
N ILE A 46 -20.96 -6.83 11.82
CA ILE A 46 -19.55 -6.98 11.45
C ILE A 46 -19.39 -7.42 10.00
N THR A 47 -20.22 -8.34 9.50
CA THR A 47 -20.19 -8.74 8.09
C THR A 47 -20.48 -7.56 7.17
N LYS A 48 -21.45 -6.71 7.52
CA LYS A 48 -21.75 -5.49 6.75
C LYS A 48 -20.56 -4.53 6.73
N ASP A 49 -19.97 -4.25 7.90
CA ASP A 49 -18.80 -3.36 7.99
C ASP A 49 -17.63 -3.92 7.17
N ILE A 50 -17.33 -5.21 7.30
CA ILE A 50 -16.28 -5.89 6.54
C ILE A 50 -16.52 -5.76 5.04
N THR A 51 -17.75 -5.97 4.58
CA THR A 51 -18.10 -5.86 3.16
C THR A 51 -17.91 -4.43 2.68
N TYR A 52 -18.47 -3.44 3.39
CA TYR A 52 -18.36 -2.03 3.05
C TYR A 52 -16.91 -1.55 2.98
N PHE A 53 -16.06 -1.87 3.96
CA PHE A 53 -14.66 -1.44 3.95
C PHE A 53 -13.81 -2.21 2.95
N THR A 54 -14.19 -3.44 2.58
CA THR A 54 -13.55 -4.18 1.49
C THR A 54 -13.90 -3.56 0.13
N GLU A 55 -15.17 -3.22 -0.09
CA GLU A 55 -15.60 -2.49 -1.30
C GLU A 55 -14.87 -1.15 -1.41
N LYS A 56 -14.82 -0.39 -0.31
CA LYS A 56 -14.04 0.86 -0.24
C LYS A 56 -12.57 0.65 -0.60
N LEU A 57 -11.92 -0.42 -0.13
CA LEU A 57 -10.53 -0.75 -0.52
C LEU A 57 -10.42 -0.99 -2.02
N PHE A 58 -11.33 -1.75 -2.61
CA PHE A 58 -11.29 -2.05 -4.05
C PHE A 58 -11.56 -0.81 -4.89
N ASP A 59 -12.49 0.04 -4.48
CA ASP A 59 -12.79 1.31 -5.12
C ASP A 59 -11.58 2.24 -5.09
N GLU A 60 -10.91 2.35 -3.94
CA GLU A 60 -9.70 3.18 -3.80
C GLU A 60 -8.54 2.66 -4.63
N ILE A 61 -8.33 1.34 -4.71
CA ILE A 61 -7.31 0.74 -5.59
C ILE A 61 -7.64 1.00 -7.05
N LYS A 62 -8.91 0.83 -7.45
CA LYS A 62 -9.33 1.04 -8.83
C LYS A 62 -9.26 2.52 -9.23
N ALA A 63 -9.59 3.43 -8.32
CA ALA A 63 -9.47 4.87 -8.51
C ALA A 63 -8.01 5.35 -8.53
N GLY A 64 -7.08 4.59 -7.94
CA GLY A 64 -5.66 4.89 -7.91
C GLY A 64 -4.97 4.88 -9.29
N GLY A 65 -5.57 4.24 -10.30
CA GLY A 65 -5.06 4.21 -11.68
C GLY A 65 -4.24 2.97 -12.00
N THR A 66 -3.03 3.19 -12.51
CA THR A 66 -2.07 2.14 -12.93
C THR A 66 -0.88 2.05 -11.98
N ILE A 67 0.06 1.14 -12.26
CA ILE A 67 1.26 0.90 -11.44
C ILE A 67 2.21 2.10 -11.53
N ASP A 68 2.65 2.58 -10.37
CA ASP A 68 3.71 3.60 -10.29
C ASP A 68 5.11 2.96 -10.34
N TYR A 69 5.55 2.61 -11.54
CA TYR A 69 6.83 1.95 -11.77
C TYR A 69 8.04 2.76 -11.26
N GLU A 70 7.96 4.09 -11.33
CA GLU A 70 9.01 4.99 -10.86
C GLU A 70 9.14 4.93 -9.33
N GLU A 71 8.02 4.92 -8.61
CA GLU A 71 8.04 4.75 -7.15
C GLU A 71 8.55 3.36 -6.73
N TYR A 72 8.21 2.30 -7.49
CA TYR A 72 8.81 0.99 -7.27
C TYR A 72 10.31 0.96 -7.52
N PHE A 73 10.80 1.68 -8.54
CA PHE A 73 12.23 1.81 -8.77
C PHE A 73 12.91 2.56 -7.62
N ASN A 74 12.34 3.67 -7.16
CA ASN A 74 12.84 4.39 -5.98
C ASN A 74 12.87 3.50 -4.73
N ARG A 75 11.83 2.67 -4.54
CA ARG A 75 11.79 1.68 -3.46
C ARG A 75 12.94 0.67 -3.57
N LEU A 76 13.19 0.13 -4.76
CA LEU A 76 14.30 -0.79 -5.01
C LEU A 76 15.65 -0.14 -4.63
N VAL A 77 15.85 1.13 -4.99
CA VAL A 77 17.08 1.88 -4.70
C VAL A 77 17.28 2.12 -3.20
N VAL A 78 16.24 2.56 -2.49
CA VAL A 78 16.32 2.88 -1.05
C VAL A 78 16.41 1.62 -0.17
N GLY A 79 15.80 0.54 -0.63
CA GLY A 79 15.83 -0.78 -0.02
C GLY A 79 14.49 -1.24 0.56
N ASN A 80 14.43 -2.54 0.82
CA ASN A 80 13.20 -3.30 1.08
C ASN A 80 13.05 -3.78 2.54
N ASN A 81 13.80 -3.20 3.48
CA ASN A 81 13.68 -3.57 4.90
C ASN A 81 12.29 -3.22 5.42
N THR A 82 11.63 -4.17 6.09
CA THR A 82 10.26 -4.02 6.59
C THR A 82 10.18 -4.00 8.11
N SER A 83 9.20 -3.27 8.64
CA SER A 83 8.78 -3.34 10.04
C SER A 83 7.26 -3.21 10.09
N SER A 84 6.59 -4.01 10.90
CA SER A 84 5.15 -3.91 11.12
C SER A 84 4.30 -3.95 9.83
N GLY A 85 4.77 -4.67 8.81
CA GLY A 85 4.02 -4.92 7.57
C GLY A 85 4.31 -3.99 6.39
N TYR A 86 5.12 -2.96 6.61
CA TYR A 86 5.44 -1.94 5.61
C TYR A 86 6.95 -1.66 5.57
N TYR A 87 7.42 -0.86 4.62
CA TYR A 87 8.84 -0.55 4.48
C TYR A 87 9.29 0.52 5.48
N ILE A 88 10.45 0.30 6.13
CA ILE A 88 10.95 1.19 7.19
C ILE A 88 11.38 2.55 6.63
N LYS A 89 12.05 2.54 5.48
CA LYS A 89 12.60 3.75 4.87
C LYS A 89 11.57 4.42 3.98
N ASN A 90 11.47 5.73 4.04
CA ASN A 90 10.70 6.50 3.08
C ASN A 90 11.55 6.75 1.82
N THR A 91 10.95 6.61 0.65
CA THR A 91 11.53 6.93 -0.66
C THR A 91 11.53 8.42 -0.97
N GLY A 92 10.76 9.22 -0.23
CA GLY A 92 10.57 10.63 -0.53
C GLY A 92 9.64 10.88 -1.73
N PHE A 93 9.00 9.83 -2.25
CA PHE A 93 7.93 9.90 -3.27
C PHE A 93 8.29 10.74 -4.50
N GLY A 94 9.55 10.71 -4.95
CA GLY A 94 9.96 11.50 -6.11
C GLY A 94 10.23 12.98 -5.84
N ASN A 95 10.29 13.44 -4.58
CA ASN A 95 10.65 14.85 -4.28
C ASN A 95 12.16 15.07 -4.11
N PHE A 96 12.92 14.02 -3.80
CA PHE A 96 14.32 14.17 -3.40
C PHE A 96 15.25 13.80 -4.55
N GLY A 97 16.13 14.73 -4.90
CA GLY A 97 17.17 14.57 -5.90
C GLY A 97 18.52 14.23 -5.28
N SER A 98 19.55 14.23 -6.11
CA SER A 98 20.91 14.01 -5.64
C SER A 98 21.34 15.18 -4.74
N GLY A 99 21.94 14.86 -3.59
CA GLY A 99 22.23 15.83 -2.52
C GLY A 99 21.05 16.13 -1.58
N GLY A 100 19.87 15.56 -1.85
CA GLY A 100 18.71 15.65 -0.98
C GLY A 100 18.80 14.73 0.25
N SER A 101 18.03 15.06 1.28
CA SER A 101 17.89 14.26 2.50
C SER A 101 16.43 14.11 2.87
N VAL A 102 15.89 12.89 2.67
CA VAL A 102 14.51 12.53 3.06
C VAL A 102 14.32 12.77 4.56
N GLY A 103 13.23 13.42 4.93
CA GLY A 103 12.98 13.87 6.30
C GLY A 103 13.59 15.22 6.64
N SER A 104 14.10 15.95 5.64
CA SER A 104 14.48 17.35 5.76
C SER A 104 13.84 18.20 4.65
N ASN A 105 13.97 19.51 4.77
CA ASN A 105 13.63 20.46 3.70
C ASN A 105 14.79 20.63 2.68
N SER A 106 15.82 19.79 2.74
CA SER A 106 16.91 19.75 1.77
C SER A 106 16.55 18.76 0.67
N TYR A 107 15.92 19.24 -0.40
CA TYR A 107 15.42 18.37 -1.47
C TYR A 107 16.51 17.93 -2.46
N GLY A 108 17.60 18.70 -2.58
CA GLY A 108 18.71 18.44 -3.52
C GLY A 108 18.31 18.76 -4.96
N ASP A 109 18.98 19.70 -5.59
CA ASP A 109 18.68 20.20 -6.92
C ASP A 109 19.40 19.45 -8.06
N ASN A 110 20.32 18.54 -7.73
CA ASN A 110 21.09 17.81 -8.73
C ASN A 110 20.28 16.67 -9.35
N TYR A 111 20.45 16.51 -10.66
CA TYR A 111 19.86 15.41 -11.42
C TYR A 111 20.58 14.09 -11.14
N TYR A 112 19.83 12.99 -11.21
CA TYR A 112 20.42 11.67 -11.37
C TYR A 112 20.72 11.44 -12.83
N TYR A 113 21.98 11.17 -13.14
CA TYR A 113 22.44 10.75 -14.46
C TYR A 113 23.30 9.50 -14.30
N CYS A 114 23.16 8.55 -15.22
CA CYS A 114 24.04 7.40 -15.28
C CYS A 114 25.34 7.79 -15.97
N ARG A 115 26.45 7.33 -15.42
CA ARG A 115 27.77 7.55 -16.00
C ARG A 115 28.62 6.31 -15.86
N SER A 116 28.91 5.65 -16.98
CA SER A 116 29.85 4.54 -17.01
C SER A 116 31.31 4.95 -17.00
N SER A 117 32.17 4.07 -16.51
CA SER A 117 33.62 4.22 -16.64
C SER A 117 34.07 3.62 -17.97
N ASN A 118 34.72 4.43 -18.82
CA ASN A 118 35.45 4.00 -20.02
C ASN A 118 34.71 2.99 -20.91
N GLY A 119 33.58 3.38 -21.52
CA GLY A 119 32.94 2.58 -22.57
C GLY A 119 32.31 1.26 -22.11
N THR A 120 31.89 1.19 -20.84
CA THR A 120 31.15 0.03 -20.33
C THR A 120 29.67 0.30 -20.53
N ASN A 121 29.03 -0.41 -21.45
CA ASN A 121 27.62 -0.21 -21.78
C ASN A 121 26.70 -0.45 -20.59
N MET A 122 25.64 0.36 -20.48
CA MET A 122 24.64 0.15 -19.46
C MET A 122 23.87 -1.16 -19.68
N GLY A 123 23.66 -1.89 -18.59
CA GLY A 123 22.82 -3.09 -18.59
C GLY A 123 21.36 -2.77 -18.26
N THR A 124 20.51 -3.77 -18.38
CA THR A 124 19.05 -3.71 -18.21
C THR A 124 18.56 -3.27 -16.82
N GLY A 125 19.45 -3.27 -15.82
CA GLY A 125 19.17 -2.77 -14.48
C GLY A 125 19.38 -1.26 -14.31
N GLY A 126 19.71 -0.53 -15.38
CA GLY A 126 20.05 0.89 -15.36
C GLY A 126 21.24 1.21 -14.44
N CYS A 127 21.27 2.45 -13.96
CA CYS A 127 22.21 2.96 -12.94
C CYS A 127 22.31 2.15 -11.64
N TYR A 128 21.27 1.37 -11.30
CA TYR A 128 21.15 0.71 -10.00
C TYR A 128 22.07 -0.52 -9.89
N ASN A 129 22.16 -1.33 -10.95
CA ASN A 129 22.71 -2.68 -10.84
C ASN A 129 24.21 -2.80 -11.21
N ASN A 130 24.79 -1.78 -11.84
CA ASN A 130 26.04 -1.96 -12.61
C ASN A 130 27.15 -0.94 -12.29
N ASN A 131 27.14 -0.29 -11.12
CA ASN A 131 28.16 0.68 -10.71
C ASN A 131 28.34 1.89 -11.67
N PHE A 132 27.35 2.20 -12.53
CA PHE A 132 27.35 3.32 -13.49
C PHE A 132 27.12 4.69 -12.83
N ASN A 133 27.90 4.99 -11.81
CA ASN A 133 27.62 6.09 -10.89
C ASN A 133 28.91 6.82 -10.43
N THR A 134 29.94 7.03 -11.27
CA THR A 134 31.16 7.74 -10.78
C THR A 134 31.78 8.81 -11.69
N TYR A 135 32.25 9.88 -11.02
CA TYR A 135 33.68 10.24 -11.03
C TYR A 135 34.20 10.58 -9.61
N SER A 136 33.35 11.03 -8.67
CA SER A 136 33.73 11.22 -7.24
C SER A 136 32.58 11.14 -6.21
N ASN A 137 31.31 11.09 -6.63
CA ASN A 137 30.16 10.89 -5.74
C ASN A 137 29.17 9.91 -6.37
N SER A 138 29.15 8.68 -5.84
CA SER A 138 28.16 7.68 -6.20
C SER A 138 26.80 8.03 -5.60
N THR A 139 25.76 8.05 -6.44
CA THR A 139 24.36 8.26 -6.00
C THR A 139 23.63 6.95 -5.70
N LEU A 140 24.35 5.83 -5.64
CA LEU A 140 23.82 4.54 -5.20
C LEU A 140 23.10 4.68 -3.86
N THR A 141 21.92 4.07 -3.73
CA THR A 141 21.04 4.05 -2.54
C THR A 141 20.30 5.35 -2.20
N LYS A 142 20.33 6.35 -3.08
CA LYS A 142 19.63 7.61 -2.88
C LYS A 142 18.35 7.66 -3.74
N PRO A 143 17.21 8.11 -3.17
CA PRO A 143 15.96 8.21 -3.92
C PRO A 143 16.05 9.27 -5.00
N GLN A 144 15.33 9.06 -6.09
CA GLN A 144 15.33 9.89 -7.28
C GLN A 144 14.08 10.74 -7.33
N ARG A 145 14.17 11.87 -8.05
CA ARG A 145 12.99 12.69 -8.28
C ARG A 145 12.08 12.07 -9.31
N TYR A 146 10.81 12.47 -9.25
CA TYR A 146 9.84 12.15 -10.26
C TYR A 146 10.32 12.59 -11.65
N ASN A 147 9.98 11.83 -12.68
CA ASN A 147 10.49 11.91 -14.05
C ASN A 147 11.98 11.53 -14.26
N GLN A 148 12.79 11.36 -13.21
CA GLN A 148 14.19 10.95 -13.35
C GLN A 148 14.35 9.44 -13.54
N TYR A 149 13.28 8.66 -13.36
CA TYR A 149 13.27 7.25 -13.72
C TYR A 149 13.66 7.00 -15.18
N THR A 150 13.27 7.89 -16.09
CA THR A 150 13.60 7.79 -17.52
C THR A 150 15.10 7.95 -17.79
N LEU A 151 15.77 8.78 -16.98
CA LEU A 151 17.21 9.04 -17.07
C LEU A 151 18.05 7.87 -16.57
N GLN A 152 17.44 6.84 -15.98
CA GLN A 152 18.13 5.62 -15.57
C GLN A 152 18.57 4.75 -16.75
N PHE A 153 18.11 5.09 -17.96
CA PHE A 153 18.36 4.41 -19.23
C PHE A 153 19.07 5.32 -20.23
N VAL A 154 19.79 6.34 -19.74
CA VAL A 154 20.68 7.18 -20.54
C VAL A 154 22.05 7.12 -19.89
N ASP A 155 23.02 6.46 -20.53
CA ASP A 155 24.42 6.49 -20.09
C ASP A 155 25.17 7.66 -20.74
N TYR A 156 25.64 8.58 -19.92
CA TYR A 156 26.35 9.77 -20.39
C TYR A 156 27.70 9.48 -21.09
N ASN A 157 28.26 8.27 -20.97
CA ASN A 157 29.67 8.00 -21.23
C ASN A 157 29.96 6.81 -22.18
N SER A 158 28.95 6.06 -22.65
CA SER A 158 29.14 4.89 -23.51
C SER A 158 28.01 4.82 -24.52
N ASP A 159 28.36 4.60 -25.78
CA ASP A 159 27.41 4.42 -26.89
C ASP A 159 27.22 2.91 -27.17
N GLN A 160 25.98 2.45 -27.12
CA GLN A 160 25.63 1.06 -27.35
C GLN A 160 25.55 0.65 -28.84
N ASN A 161 25.26 1.56 -29.78
CA ASN A 161 24.99 1.25 -31.19
C ASN A 161 26.15 1.61 -32.15
N ALA A 162 27.20 2.28 -31.65
CA ALA A 162 28.39 2.70 -32.40
C ALA A 162 28.11 3.72 -33.53
N ASP A 163 27.17 4.64 -33.33
CA ASP A 163 26.78 5.70 -34.28
C ASP A 163 27.66 6.96 -34.25
N LEU A 164 28.85 6.88 -33.62
CA LEU A 164 29.92 7.90 -33.61
C LEU A 164 29.67 9.14 -32.73
N GLY A 165 28.77 9.06 -31.74
CA GLY A 165 28.64 9.90 -30.53
C GLY A 165 29.25 11.32 -30.51
N ASP A 166 28.37 12.33 -30.35
CA ASP A 166 28.60 13.81 -30.41
C ASP A 166 28.64 14.39 -31.84
N GLU A 167 27.58 14.15 -32.63
CA GLU A 167 27.48 14.64 -34.03
C GLU A 167 27.51 16.18 -34.18
N ASN A 168 27.27 16.95 -33.11
CA ASN A 168 27.37 18.41 -33.13
C ASN A 168 28.69 18.93 -32.53
N GLY A 169 29.55 18.07 -32.00
CA GLY A 169 30.89 18.40 -31.51
C GLY A 169 30.90 19.45 -30.40
N ASP A 170 29.80 19.58 -29.66
CA ASP A 170 29.64 20.60 -28.62
C ASP A 170 29.98 20.08 -27.22
N GLY A 171 30.38 18.80 -27.13
CA GLY A 171 30.71 18.13 -25.89
C GLY A 171 29.50 17.91 -24.99
N LYS A 172 28.27 18.04 -25.52
CA LYS A 172 27.02 17.84 -24.79
C LYS A 172 26.24 16.68 -25.38
N ILE A 173 26.42 15.52 -24.77
CA ILE A 173 25.66 14.31 -25.06
C ILE A 173 24.29 14.37 -24.33
N THR A 174 23.54 15.45 -24.55
CA THR A 174 22.20 15.60 -23.95
C THR A 174 21.18 15.03 -24.94
N GLY A 175 20.97 13.70 -24.90
CA GLY A 175 19.91 13.05 -25.66
C GLY A 175 20.35 11.94 -26.62
N ASP A 176 21.49 11.28 -26.39
CA ASP A 176 21.75 9.97 -26.99
C ASP A 176 20.80 8.95 -26.34
N LYS A 177 19.90 8.41 -27.14
CA LYS A 177 18.79 7.56 -26.67
C LYS A 177 19.17 6.08 -26.61
N ASP A 178 20.44 5.77 -26.41
CA ASP A 178 21.01 4.50 -26.84
C ASP A 178 20.49 3.29 -26.05
N ASP A 179 20.23 3.41 -24.73
CA ASP A 179 19.68 2.28 -23.95
C ASP A 179 18.14 2.23 -23.84
N GLU A 180 17.42 3.34 -24.10
CA GLU A 180 15.94 3.29 -24.29
C GLU A 180 15.60 2.39 -25.48
N HIS A 181 16.48 2.36 -26.50
CA HIS A 181 16.36 1.50 -27.67
C HIS A 181 16.56 0.02 -27.38
N LEU A 182 17.12 -0.40 -26.23
CA LEU A 182 17.14 -1.80 -25.83
C LEU A 182 15.73 -2.36 -25.65
N GLY A 183 14.80 -1.54 -25.15
CA GLY A 183 13.43 -1.94 -24.92
C GLY A 183 13.28 -3.11 -23.95
N GLU A 184 14.25 -3.34 -23.06
CA GLU A 184 14.18 -4.42 -22.05
C GLU A 184 13.62 -3.92 -20.72
N GLY A 185 13.91 -2.68 -20.32
CA GLY A 185 13.43 -2.04 -19.10
C GLY A 185 13.87 -2.74 -17.79
N PRO A 186 13.83 -2.05 -16.64
CA PRO A 186 14.25 -2.65 -15.39
C PRO A 186 13.12 -3.47 -14.76
N LEU A 187 13.51 -4.51 -14.03
CA LEU A 187 12.64 -5.16 -13.06
C LEU A 187 12.58 -4.30 -11.80
N VAL A 188 11.46 -3.60 -11.59
CA VAL A 188 11.31 -2.67 -10.44
C VAL A 188 10.78 -3.35 -9.17
N PHE A 189 10.24 -4.56 -9.31
CA PHE A 189 9.87 -5.45 -8.21
C PHE A 189 9.88 -6.91 -8.68
N THR A 190 9.78 -7.86 -7.75
CA THR A 190 9.62 -9.27 -8.10
C THR A 190 8.16 -9.59 -8.38
N GLY A 191 7.82 -9.85 -9.65
CA GLY A 191 6.46 -10.19 -10.05
C GLY A 191 5.99 -11.49 -9.41
N GLY A 192 4.75 -11.51 -8.92
CA GLY A 192 4.18 -12.69 -8.26
C GLY A 192 4.67 -12.98 -6.85
N GLU A 193 5.49 -12.12 -6.28
CA GLU A 193 5.82 -12.15 -4.86
C GLU A 193 4.95 -11.15 -4.06
N ASN A 194 4.87 -11.39 -2.75
CA ASN A 194 4.11 -10.53 -1.85
C ASN A 194 4.82 -9.20 -1.60
N ILE A 195 4.42 -8.15 -2.33
CA ILE A 195 4.90 -6.79 -2.12
C ILE A 195 4.28 -6.19 -0.84
N LYS A 196 5.00 -5.25 -0.21
CA LYS A 196 4.63 -4.74 1.13
C LYS A 196 3.82 -3.45 1.07
N GLU A 197 3.99 -2.70 -0.01
CA GLU A 197 3.27 -1.47 -0.28
C GLU A 197 2.81 -1.48 -1.74
N LEU A 198 1.59 -1.01 -1.99
CA LEU A 198 1.02 -0.84 -3.32
C LEU A 198 1.14 0.63 -3.71
N TYR A 199 1.85 0.93 -4.81
CA TYR A 199 2.00 2.29 -5.33
C TYR A 199 1.29 2.42 -6.67
N LEU A 200 0.32 3.32 -6.72
CA LEU A 200 -0.49 3.59 -7.91
C LEU A 200 -0.39 5.05 -8.31
N ILE A 201 -0.49 5.30 -9.62
CA ILE A 201 -0.52 6.62 -10.22
C ILE A 201 -1.70 6.74 -11.18
N SER A 202 -2.37 7.88 -11.17
CA SER A 202 -3.48 8.17 -12.08
C SER A 202 -2.99 8.27 -13.52
N GLY A 203 -3.85 7.94 -14.49
CA GLY A 203 -3.50 7.99 -15.92
C GLY A 203 -3.09 9.36 -16.46
N ASP A 204 -3.45 10.46 -15.78
CA ASP A 204 -2.97 11.80 -16.10
C ASP A 204 -1.62 12.16 -15.42
N GLY A 205 -1.05 11.24 -14.63
CA GLY A 205 0.19 11.41 -13.88
C GLY A 205 0.11 12.38 -12.70
N LYS A 206 -1.08 12.91 -12.36
CA LYS A 206 -1.22 14.01 -11.39
C LYS A 206 -1.50 13.59 -9.96
N LYS A 207 -1.88 12.33 -9.72
CA LYS A 207 -2.25 11.85 -8.40
C LYS A 207 -1.59 10.51 -8.14
N ARG A 208 -1.09 10.33 -6.92
CA ARG A 208 -0.59 9.05 -6.43
C ARG A 208 -1.47 8.54 -5.31
N THR A 209 -1.74 7.25 -5.32
CA THR A 209 -2.45 6.56 -4.24
C THR A 209 -1.61 5.39 -3.77
N LEU A 210 -1.25 5.41 -2.49
CA LEU A 210 -0.35 4.43 -1.90
C LEU A 210 -1.09 3.67 -0.80
N PHE A 211 -0.87 2.36 -0.72
CA PHE A 211 -1.42 1.50 0.32
C PHE A 211 -0.31 0.74 1.03
N ARG A 212 -0.46 0.56 2.33
CA ARG A 212 0.41 -0.31 3.11
C ARG A 212 -0.36 -1.04 4.19
N TRP A 213 0.11 -2.23 4.53
CA TRP A 213 -0.39 -2.91 5.71
C TRP A 213 0.45 -2.52 6.91
N ARG A 214 -0.21 -1.99 7.93
CA ARG A 214 0.41 -1.68 9.21
C ARG A 214 -0.25 -2.50 10.30
N TRP A 215 0.56 -3.06 11.17
CA TRP A 215 0.08 -3.61 12.43
C TRP A 215 0.81 -3.02 13.62
N GLU A 216 0.07 -2.93 14.72
CA GLU A 216 0.55 -2.44 16.00
C GLU A 216 -0.07 -3.25 17.13
N GLU A 217 0.44 -3.07 18.34
CA GLU A 217 -0.13 -3.72 19.51
C GLU A 217 -1.50 -3.13 19.86
N ASP A 218 -2.50 -3.99 20.08
CA ASP A 218 -3.86 -3.56 20.46
C ASP A 218 -3.92 -3.20 21.95
N MET A 219 -3.25 -2.09 22.30
CA MET A 219 -3.11 -1.62 23.68
C MET A 219 -4.47 -1.41 24.32
N GLY A 220 -4.69 -2.08 25.46
CA GLY A 220 -5.91 -1.97 26.25
C GLY A 220 -7.03 -2.94 25.88
N ASN A 221 -6.97 -3.61 24.73
CA ASN A 221 -8.00 -4.59 24.33
C ASN A 221 -7.49 -6.04 24.27
N LYS A 222 -6.19 -6.24 24.03
CA LYS A 222 -5.62 -7.58 23.93
C LYS A 222 -5.64 -8.34 25.28
N PRO A 223 -5.72 -9.68 25.26
CA PRO A 223 -5.48 -10.49 26.46
C PRO A 223 -4.06 -10.29 26.99
N PRO A 224 -3.82 -10.39 28.33
CA PRO A 224 -2.49 -10.22 28.91
C PRO A 224 -1.42 -11.18 28.35
N THR A 225 -1.84 -12.37 27.91
CA THR A 225 -0.95 -13.40 27.33
C THR A 225 -0.71 -13.23 25.83
N ALA A 226 -1.43 -12.32 25.17
CA ALA A 226 -1.29 -12.09 23.74
C ALA A 226 -0.12 -11.16 23.46
N THR A 227 0.72 -11.52 22.50
CA THR A 227 1.92 -10.77 22.12
C THR A 227 1.78 -10.19 20.71
N CYS A 228 2.31 -8.99 20.53
CA CYS A 228 2.51 -8.36 19.22
C CYS A 228 3.98 -7.97 19.13
N ASN A 229 4.66 -8.34 18.03
CA ASN A 229 6.02 -7.89 17.78
C ASN A 229 6.11 -7.17 16.42
N SER A 230 7.18 -6.40 16.23
CA SER A 230 7.38 -5.62 15.01
C SER A 230 7.76 -6.48 13.79
N THR A 231 8.11 -7.75 14.00
CA THR A 231 8.63 -8.64 12.95
C THR A 231 7.59 -9.62 12.41
N ALA A 232 6.50 -9.87 13.15
CA ALA A 232 5.45 -10.80 12.77
C ALA A 232 4.09 -10.39 13.35
N PHE A 233 3.02 -10.63 12.60
CA PHE A 233 1.67 -10.45 13.09
C PHE A 233 1.36 -11.50 14.17
N GLY A 234 1.28 -11.05 15.42
CA GLY A 234 1.01 -11.88 16.59
C GLY A 234 -0.46 -11.83 17.05
N SER A 235 -0.81 -12.68 18.00
CA SER A 235 -2.18 -12.77 18.54
C SER A 235 -2.64 -11.52 19.29
N GLY A 236 -1.71 -10.66 19.72
CA GLY A 236 -1.99 -9.37 20.36
C GLY A 236 -1.96 -8.17 19.41
N CYS A 237 -1.77 -8.38 18.11
CA CYS A 237 -1.72 -7.30 17.13
C CYS A 237 -3.11 -6.92 16.64
N ILE A 238 -3.27 -5.64 16.31
CA ILE A 238 -4.32 -5.12 15.47
C ILE A 238 -3.69 -4.62 14.17
N GLY A 239 -4.19 -5.11 13.04
CA GLY A 239 -3.73 -4.70 11.71
C GLY A 239 -4.75 -3.81 11.01
N THR A 240 -4.27 -2.90 10.19
CA THR A 240 -5.09 -2.06 9.32
C THR A 240 -4.37 -1.80 8.01
N ILE A 241 -5.12 -1.53 6.96
CA ILE A 241 -4.56 -1.01 5.72
C ILE A 241 -4.61 0.51 5.84
N GLU A 242 -3.46 1.13 5.66
CA GLU A 242 -3.35 2.58 5.58
C GLU A 242 -3.28 3.02 4.13
N ILE A 243 -3.91 4.15 3.83
CA ILE A 243 -3.91 4.82 2.53
C ILE A 243 -3.27 6.20 2.64
N LEU A 244 -2.49 6.56 1.64
CA LEU A 244 -1.93 7.89 1.45
C LEU A 244 -2.26 8.36 0.04
N LYS A 245 -2.70 9.62 -0.11
CA LYS A 245 -2.93 10.26 -1.40
C LYS A 245 -2.03 11.47 -1.55
N LEU A 246 -1.43 11.60 -2.73
CA LEU A 246 -0.56 12.73 -3.08
C LEU A 246 -1.10 13.45 -4.32
N GLU A 247 -0.86 14.75 -4.37
CA GLU A 247 -1.15 15.59 -5.54
C GLU A 247 0.16 16.10 -6.14
N GLY A 248 0.30 15.96 -7.45
CA GLY A 248 1.42 16.48 -8.22
C GLY A 248 1.27 17.97 -8.46
N LYS A 249 2.35 18.72 -8.21
CA LYS A 249 2.49 20.15 -8.44
C LYS A 249 3.74 20.42 -9.26
N ASP A 250 3.59 21.40 -10.12
CA ASP A 250 4.66 21.97 -10.93
C ASP A 250 5.21 23.19 -10.21
N TRP A 251 6.08 22.94 -9.21
CA TRP A 251 6.74 23.98 -8.43
C TRP A 251 8.25 24.02 -8.68
N GLY A 252 8.70 23.35 -9.74
CA GLY A 252 10.08 23.19 -10.09
C GLY A 252 10.90 22.41 -9.07
N VAL A 253 12.18 22.26 -9.40
CA VAL A 253 13.22 21.56 -8.62
C VAL A 253 13.43 22.09 -7.19
N ASN A 254 12.94 23.28 -6.87
CA ASN A 254 13.07 23.88 -5.55
C ASN A 254 11.81 23.68 -4.70
N HIS A 255 10.79 23.00 -5.22
CA HIS A 255 9.48 22.81 -4.58
C HIS A 255 8.87 24.15 -4.11
N ASN A 256 9.08 25.19 -4.90
CA ASN A 256 8.67 26.55 -4.57
C ASN A 256 7.94 27.20 -5.76
N LYS A 257 6.65 27.41 -5.58
CA LYS A 257 5.73 28.08 -6.52
C LYS A 257 6.13 29.49 -6.97
N THR A 258 7.05 30.14 -6.26
CA THR A 258 7.52 31.50 -6.58
C THR A 258 8.88 31.53 -7.27
N SER A 259 9.54 30.38 -7.42
CA SER A 259 10.86 30.30 -8.04
C SER A 259 10.77 30.42 -9.56
N SER A 260 11.84 30.89 -10.20
CA SER A 260 11.91 31.11 -11.66
C SER A 260 11.86 29.84 -12.51
N GLY A 261 11.77 28.66 -11.89
CA GLY A 261 11.60 27.36 -12.54
C GLY A 261 10.32 26.63 -12.12
N ALA A 262 9.36 27.32 -11.51
CA ALA A 262 8.02 26.77 -11.30
C ALA A 262 7.15 26.98 -12.54
N TYR A 263 6.17 26.10 -12.74
CA TYR A 263 5.22 26.14 -13.85
C TYR A 263 5.85 25.88 -15.23
N ASP A 264 6.79 24.93 -15.31
CA ASP A 264 7.48 24.54 -16.54
C ASP A 264 6.75 23.47 -17.38
N GLY A 265 5.60 23.00 -16.89
CA GLY A 265 4.76 21.99 -17.50
C GLY A 265 4.99 20.57 -16.96
N LEU A 266 5.97 20.37 -16.06
CA LEU A 266 6.29 19.09 -15.47
C LEU A 266 5.88 19.04 -13.99
N ILE A 267 5.47 17.85 -13.55
CA ILE A 267 5.23 17.62 -12.13
C ILE A 267 6.58 17.36 -11.48
N ASP A 268 6.99 18.19 -10.53
CA ASP A 268 8.25 18.00 -9.82
C ASP A 268 8.07 17.89 -8.31
N THR A 269 6.85 18.17 -7.82
CA THR A 269 6.56 18.22 -6.40
C THR A 269 5.31 17.43 -6.08
N TRP A 270 5.46 16.40 -5.27
CA TRP A 270 4.36 15.66 -4.67
C TRP A 270 4.05 16.25 -3.30
N ILE A 271 2.83 16.76 -3.15
CA ILE A 271 2.32 17.19 -1.85
C ILE A 271 1.33 16.17 -1.30
N ILE A 272 1.18 16.13 0.03
CA ILE A 272 0.11 15.38 0.68
C ILE A 272 -1.23 15.97 0.22
N ASP A 273 -2.18 15.12 -0.16
CA ASP A 273 -3.55 15.56 -0.50
C ASP A 273 -4.11 16.39 0.67
N PRO A 274 -4.67 17.58 0.42
CA PRO A 274 -5.17 18.45 1.49
C PRO A 274 -6.20 17.80 2.42
N ASN A 275 -6.96 16.80 1.92
CA ASN A 275 -7.91 16.03 2.73
C ASN A 275 -7.22 15.04 3.70
N TYR A 276 -5.93 14.79 3.50
CA TYR A 276 -5.08 13.92 4.31
C TYR A 276 -4.11 14.71 5.21
N GLY A 277 -3.94 16.01 4.94
CA GLY A 277 -3.05 16.91 5.67
C GLY A 277 -3.73 17.78 6.73
N THR A 278 -3.00 18.77 7.24
CA THR A 278 -3.47 19.77 8.22
C THR A 278 -4.23 20.95 7.57
N GLY A 279 -4.63 20.81 6.30
CA GLY A 279 -5.17 21.89 5.47
C GLY A 279 -4.12 22.85 4.88
N THR A 280 -2.85 22.68 5.23
CA THR A 280 -1.71 23.39 4.62
C THR A 280 -1.01 22.52 3.59
N GLU A 281 -0.40 23.14 2.58
CA GLU A 281 0.43 22.45 1.60
C GLU A 281 1.65 21.81 2.29
N VAL A 282 1.76 20.49 2.26
CA VAL A 282 2.90 19.75 2.84
C VAL A 282 3.58 18.94 1.74
N ILE A 283 4.87 19.19 1.52
CA ILE A 283 5.67 18.42 0.57
C ILE A 283 5.92 17.02 1.14
N ALA A 284 5.60 16.00 0.36
CA ALA A 284 5.70 14.61 0.79
C ALA A 284 7.16 14.25 1.07
N GLY A 285 7.42 13.60 2.21
CA GLY A 285 8.77 13.19 2.62
C GLY A 285 9.67 14.30 3.18
N ALA A 286 9.24 15.56 3.23
CA ALA A 286 10.01 16.69 3.77
C ALA A 286 10.17 16.65 5.28
N THR A 287 9.07 16.69 6.03
CA THR A 287 9.08 16.48 7.49
C THR A 287 7.69 16.00 7.91
N ASN A 288 7.64 15.12 8.91
CA ASN A 288 6.44 14.45 9.41
C ASN A 288 5.89 13.34 8.49
N TYR A 289 5.80 12.12 9.02
CA TYR A 289 5.49 10.91 8.24
C TYR A 289 4.08 10.34 8.51
N ASN A 290 3.25 11.05 9.28
CA ASN A 290 1.97 10.56 9.78
C ASN A 290 0.77 11.12 9.00
N TYR A 291 0.85 11.13 7.68
CA TYR A 291 -0.28 11.50 6.79
C TYR A 291 -1.05 10.28 6.26
N TRP A 292 -0.58 9.07 6.61
CA TRP A 292 -1.26 7.82 6.31
C TRP A 292 -2.54 7.71 7.15
N GLN A 293 -3.66 7.42 6.49
CA GLN A 293 -4.95 7.26 7.16
C GLN A 293 -5.38 5.80 7.19
N LYS A 294 -5.96 5.36 8.31
CA LYS A 294 -6.52 4.01 8.44
C LYS A 294 -7.76 3.88 7.55
N LEU A 295 -7.77 2.91 6.66
CA LEU A 295 -8.92 2.62 5.82
C LEU A 295 -10.00 1.85 6.59
N PHE A 296 -9.58 0.92 7.45
CA PHE A 296 -10.45 0.09 8.27
C PHE A 296 -10.65 0.71 9.67
N PRO A 297 -11.86 0.59 10.24
CA PRO A 297 -12.15 1.06 11.59
C PRO A 297 -11.44 0.20 12.65
N ASP A 298 -11.35 0.69 13.87
CA ASP A 298 -10.76 -0.02 15.02
C ASP A 298 -11.56 -1.27 15.46
N THR A 299 -12.74 -1.51 14.88
CA THR A 299 -13.56 -2.70 15.10
C THR A 299 -13.16 -3.88 14.21
N ILE A 300 -12.37 -3.64 13.15
CA ILE A 300 -11.91 -4.65 12.20
C ILE A 300 -10.38 -4.70 12.25
N SER A 301 -9.83 -5.90 12.38
CA SER A 301 -8.39 -6.17 12.28
C SER A 301 -8.08 -6.88 10.97
N VAL A 302 -7.10 -6.36 10.24
CA VAL A 302 -6.50 -6.98 9.05
C VAL A 302 -5.34 -7.87 9.52
N SER A 303 -5.59 -9.18 9.63
CA SER A 303 -4.60 -10.13 10.16
C SER A 303 -3.59 -10.64 9.12
N ASP A 304 -3.95 -10.56 7.84
CA ASP A 304 -3.07 -10.89 6.73
C ASP A 304 -3.44 -10.01 5.53
N PHE A 305 -2.43 -9.42 4.89
CA PHE A 305 -2.58 -8.66 3.65
C PHE A 305 -1.44 -9.02 2.72
N LYS A 306 -1.79 -9.63 1.59
CA LYS A 306 -0.84 -10.02 0.55
C LYS A 306 -1.22 -9.38 -0.75
N VAL A 307 -0.24 -8.77 -1.39
CA VAL A 307 -0.38 -8.04 -2.65
C VAL A 307 0.57 -8.65 -3.64
N TYR A 308 0.04 -9.08 -4.78
CA TYR A 308 0.82 -9.63 -5.89
C TYR A 308 0.55 -8.79 -7.12
N LEU A 309 1.60 -8.18 -7.66
CA LEU A 309 1.49 -7.19 -8.72
C LEU A 309 2.10 -7.69 -10.03
N TYR A 310 1.51 -7.28 -11.15
CA TYR A 310 1.95 -7.62 -12.51
C TYR A 310 1.57 -6.51 -13.51
N PRO A 311 2.33 -6.31 -14.60
CA PRO A 311 3.67 -6.85 -14.84
C PRO A 311 4.72 -6.07 -14.04
N ASN A 312 5.86 -6.70 -13.79
CA ASN A 312 6.96 -6.13 -12.99
C ASN A 312 8.00 -5.32 -13.78
N ILE A 313 7.73 -5.14 -15.07
CA ILE A 313 8.45 -4.27 -15.99
C ILE A 313 7.43 -3.29 -16.58
N ASN A 314 7.83 -2.03 -16.73
CA ASN A 314 7.02 -1.05 -17.43
C ASN A 314 7.06 -1.32 -18.94
N SER A 315 5.90 -1.60 -19.55
CA SER A 315 5.78 -1.91 -20.98
C SER A 315 6.28 -0.79 -21.90
N LYS A 316 6.29 0.47 -21.44
CA LYS A 316 6.88 1.61 -22.17
C LYS A 316 8.38 1.41 -22.42
N TYR A 317 9.10 0.81 -21.46
CA TYR A 317 10.55 0.60 -21.51
C TYR A 317 10.93 -0.85 -21.80
N GLY A 318 10.00 -1.81 -21.63
CA GLY A 318 10.18 -3.25 -21.83
C GLY A 318 9.59 -3.81 -23.12
N TRP A 319 9.40 -2.98 -24.15
CA TRP A 319 8.68 -3.34 -25.38
C TRP A 319 9.33 -4.44 -26.24
N LYS A 320 10.66 -4.64 -26.17
CA LYS A 320 11.35 -5.77 -26.83
C LYS A 320 11.19 -7.08 -26.08
N ASN A 321 10.83 -7.04 -24.80
CA ASN A 321 10.58 -8.24 -24.04
C ASN A 321 9.22 -8.83 -24.47
N LEU A 322 9.25 -9.74 -25.45
CA LEU A 322 8.06 -10.38 -26.03
C LEU A 322 7.41 -11.44 -25.12
N THR A 323 7.85 -11.56 -23.86
CA THR A 323 7.21 -12.51 -22.94
C THR A 323 5.80 -12.03 -22.58
N ASN A 324 4.84 -12.96 -22.58
CA ASN A 324 3.45 -12.69 -22.16
C ASN A 324 3.34 -12.18 -20.72
N SER A 325 4.39 -12.25 -19.90
CA SER A 325 4.43 -11.69 -18.55
C SER A 325 4.73 -10.18 -18.52
N THR A 326 5.23 -9.60 -19.61
CA THR A 326 5.66 -8.19 -19.69
C THR A 326 4.65 -7.33 -20.44
N ASN A 327 4.05 -7.86 -21.52
CA ASN A 327 3.08 -7.17 -22.36
C ASN A 327 1.63 -7.53 -21.99
N ILE A 328 1.27 -7.33 -20.73
CA ILE A 328 -0.08 -7.52 -20.20
C ILE A 328 -0.59 -6.25 -19.54
N ASN A 329 -1.90 -6.07 -19.53
CA ASN A 329 -2.52 -4.99 -18.77
C ASN A 329 -2.16 -5.14 -17.29
N PRO A 330 -1.73 -4.06 -16.63
CA PRO A 330 -1.43 -4.07 -15.21
C PRO A 330 -2.59 -4.60 -14.36
N TYR A 331 -2.31 -5.45 -13.39
CA TYR A 331 -3.30 -5.93 -12.44
C TYR A 331 -2.68 -6.27 -11.10
N VAL A 332 -3.50 -6.27 -10.06
CA VAL A 332 -3.12 -6.67 -8.71
C VAL A 332 -3.99 -7.83 -8.24
N LYS A 333 -3.37 -8.87 -7.69
CA LYS A 333 -4.06 -9.90 -6.92
C LYS A 333 -3.91 -9.60 -5.44
N LEU A 334 -5.02 -9.64 -4.72
CA LEU A 334 -5.08 -9.35 -3.31
C LEU A 334 -5.58 -10.58 -2.56
N SER A 335 -4.92 -10.89 -1.45
CA SER A 335 -5.39 -11.85 -0.45
C SER A 335 -5.42 -11.12 0.89
N ILE A 336 -6.62 -10.87 1.40
CA ILE A 336 -6.82 -10.18 2.68
C ILE A 336 -7.58 -11.09 3.64
N THR A 337 -7.13 -11.16 4.89
CA THR A 337 -7.85 -11.83 5.98
C THR A 337 -8.28 -10.80 7.01
N LEU A 338 -9.59 -10.73 7.23
CA LEU A 338 -10.25 -9.79 8.13
C LEU A 338 -10.86 -10.55 9.30
N GLU A 339 -10.69 -10.00 10.49
CA GLU A 339 -11.26 -10.54 11.71
C GLU A 339 -11.72 -9.41 12.63
N PRO A 340 -12.72 -9.60 13.50
CA PRO A 340 -13.08 -8.59 14.48
C PRO A 340 -11.85 -8.24 15.34
N SER A 341 -11.66 -6.97 15.69
CA SER A 341 -10.60 -6.56 16.63
C SER A 341 -10.85 -7.11 18.04
N TRP A 342 -9.86 -7.08 18.94
CA TRP A 342 -10.08 -7.55 20.31
C TRP A 342 -11.16 -6.75 21.04
N LYS A 343 -11.21 -5.43 20.79
CA LYS A 343 -12.26 -4.54 21.27
C LYS A 343 -13.65 -5.05 20.92
N LYS A 344 -13.83 -5.57 19.70
CA LYS A 344 -15.12 -6.12 19.26
C LYS A 344 -15.32 -7.56 19.71
N ARG A 345 -14.27 -8.39 19.75
CA ARG A 345 -14.33 -9.78 20.22
C ARG A 345 -14.81 -9.89 21.66
N SER A 346 -14.36 -9.01 22.54
CA SER A 346 -14.79 -9.01 23.95
C SER A 346 -16.30 -8.80 24.13
N GLN A 347 -16.95 -8.16 23.15
CA GLN A 347 -18.39 -7.93 23.13
C GLN A 347 -19.16 -9.11 22.47
N MET A 348 -18.47 -9.97 21.73
CA MET A 348 -19.08 -11.09 21.01
C MET A 348 -19.02 -12.38 21.83
N LYS A 349 -20.14 -13.10 21.91
CA LYS A 349 -20.18 -14.45 22.50
C LYS A 349 -19.88 -15.52 21.44
N GLY A 350 -18.62 -15.98 21.39
CA GLY A 350 -18.21 -17.11 20.56
C GLY A 350 -16.84 -16.93 19.91
N PRO A 351 -16.36 -17.93 19.14
CA PRO A 351 -15.10 -17.83 18.43
C PRO A 351 -15.15 -16.71 17.37
N PRO A 352 -14.04 -15.99 17.15
CA PRO A 352 -13.98 -14.95 16.14
C PRO A 352 -14.14 -15.57 14.74
N ILE A 353 -14.89 -14.90 13.89
CA ILE A 353 -15.06 -15.29 12.49
C ILE A 353 -13.98 -14.59 11.69
N LYS A 354 -13.29 -15.36 10.84
CA LYS A 354 -12.31 -14.85 9.89
C LYS A 354 -12.91 -14.84 8.50
N TYR A 355 -12.70 -13.76 7.78
CA TYR A 355 -13.10 -13.60 6.38
C TYR A 355 -11.85 -13.48 5.54
N THR A 356 -11.61 -14.46 4.68
CA THR A 356 -10.50 -14.40 3.71
C THR A 356 -11.09 -14.08 2.35
N ILE A 357 -10.58 -13.02 1.73
CA ILE A 357 -11.03 -12.52 0.44
C ILE A 357 -9.84 -12.56 -0.50
N ASN A 358 -10.01 -13.27 -1.60
CA ASN A 358 -9.04 -13.35 -2.69
C ASN A 358 -9.67 -12.73 -3.94
N THR A 359 -9.03 -11.70 -4.49
CA THR A 359 -9.53 -11.00 -5.67
C THR A 359 -8.41 -10.66 -6.63
N THR A 360 -8.78 -10.39 -7.88
CA THR A 360 -7.90 -9.83 -8.91
C THR A 360 -8.54 -8.55 -9.40
N ILE A 361 -7.81 -7.44 -9.33
CA ILE A 361 -8.26 -6.12 -9.77
C ILE A 361 -7.41 -5.73 -10.97
N ASN A 362 -8.06 -5.55 -12.12
CA ASN A 362 -7.40 -5.01 -13.30
C ASN A 362 -7.12 -3.51 -13.07
N LEU A 363 -5.90 -3.06 -13.27
CA LEU A 363 -5.47 -1.68 -13.13
C LEU A 363 -5.46 -1.07 -14.54
N THR A 364 -6.48 -0.26 -14.81
CA THR A 364 -6.65 0.38 -16.12
C THR A 364 -6.96 1.83 -15.88
N ASP A 365 -6.33 2.70 -16.64
CA ASP A 365 -6.70 4.11 -16.64
C ASP A 365 -8.07 4.25 -17.28
N TYR A 366 -9.07 4.62 -16.49
CA TYR A 366 -10.38 5.05 -17.00
C TYR A 366 -10.28 6.36 -17.81
N PHE A 367 -9.13 7.03 -17.74
CA PHE A 367 -8.81 8.24 -18.48
C PHE A 367 -7.56 8.04 -19.35
N SER A 368 -7.55 7.03 -20.23
CA SER A 368 -6.65 7.09 -21.39
C SER A 368 -7.17 8.19 -22.32
N LYS A 369 -6.44 9.29 -22.42
CA LYS A 369 -6.63 10.26 -23.52
C LYS A 369 -5.77 9.86 -24.70
#